data_AF-A0A920UXV9-F1
#
_entry.id   AF-A0A920UXV9-F1
#
_cell.length_a   1.000
_cell.length_b   1.000
_cell.length_c   1.000
_cell.angle_alpha   90.00
_cell.angle_beta   90.00
_cell.angle_gamma   90.00
#
_symmetry.space_group_name_H-M   'P 1'
#
loop_
_entity.id
_entity.type
_entity.pdbx_description
1 polymer ?
#
loop_
_entity_poly.entity_id
_entity_poly.type
_entity_poly.pdbx_seq_one_letter_code
_entity_poly.pdbx_strand_id
1 'polypeptide(L)'
;MTRTLNLGVAQLGPIARDESRSSAVRRMIELMEQAHQKKVELIVFPELALTTFFPRWYLEDPAELEAFFETEMPNQATQPLFDAAARMGIGFYLGYAELCVENGQRHQFNTSILVDGNGTIIGKYRKIHLPGHSEHEPERPFQHLEKRYFETGNLGFPTFDAMDARLGMCLCNDRRWPETFRLLGLKGVEIVMVGYNTPVHYPLAPKWITYRTFIIICHFRRGLSKWHVGRRRCQGRKGRRL
;
A
#
# COMPACT_ATOMS: atom_id res chain seq x y z
N MET A 1 13.20 23.43 16.65
CA MET A 1 13.77 22.07 16.83
C MET A 1 13.67 21.30 15.51
N THR A 2 14.51 20.30 15.31
CA THR A 2 14.52 19.48 14.09
C THR A 2 13.60 18.26 14.30
N ARG A 3 12.71 17.97 13.35
CA ARG A 3 11.85 16.76 13.34
C ARG A 3 12.50 15.68 12.47
N THR A 4 12.69 14.47 13.01
CA THR A 4 13.33 13.35 12.31
C THR A 4 12.43 12.13 12.42
N LEU A 5 12.27 11.40 11.32
CA LEU A 5 11.57 10.12 11.28
C LEU A 5 12.41 9.10 10.49
N ASN A 6 12.66 7.94 11.07
CA ASN A 6 13.37 6.84 10.43
C ASN A 6 12.39 5.92 9.69
N LEU A 7 12.58 5.79 8.37
CA LEU A 7 11.63 5.11 7.49
C LEU A 7 12.26 3.83 6.93
N GLY A 8 11.47 2.76 6.91
CA GLY A 8 11.80 1.47 6.31
C GLY A 8 10.92 1.16 5.12
N VAL A 9 11.51 0.57 4.08
CA VAL A 9 10.76 0.06 2.92
C VAL A 9 10.94 -1.45 2.87
N ALA A 10 9.85 -2.18 3.06
CA ALA A 10 9.85 -3.62 3.16
C ALA A 10 9.41 -4.25 1.84
N GLN A 11 10.36 -4.41 0.93
CA GLN A 11 10.10 -5.07 -0.34
C GLN A 11 9.83 -6.56 -0.12
N LEU A 12 8.71 -7.06 -0.66
CA LEU A 12 8.40 -8.48 -0.64
C LEU A 12 8.87 -9.17 -1.93
N GLY A 13 9.41 -10.38 -1.79
CA GLY A 13 9.49 -11.33 -2.92
C GLY A 13 8.09 -11.80 -3.35
N PRO A 14 7.95 -12.53 -4.47
CA PRO A 14 6.65 -12.98 -4.98
C PRO A 14 5.79 -13.68 -3.91
N ILE A 15 4.48 -13.52 -4.00
CA ILE A 15 3.50 -14.34 -3.27
C ILE A 15 2.86 -15.27 -4.29
N ALA A 16 2.92 -16.57 -4.04
CA ALA A 16 2.32 -17.59 -4.91
C ALA A 16 0.79 -17.59 -4.77
N ARG A 17 0.07 -18.22 -5.72
CA ARG A 17 -1.41 -18.23 -5.72
C ARG A 17 -1.99 -18.99 -4.53
N ASP A 18 -1.35 -20.08 -4.16
CA ASP A 18 -1.67 -21.01 -3.09
C ASP A 18 -0.96 -20.66 -1.76
N GLU A 19 -0.17 -19.57 -1.73
CA GLU A 19 0.48 -19.12 -0.52
C GLU A 19 -0.54 -18.49 0.44
N SER A 20 -0.58 -18.96 1.67
CA SER A 20 -1.51 -18.45 2.69
C SER A 20 -1.15 -17.03 3.15
N ARG A 21 -2.17 -16.28 3.57
CA ARG A 21 -2.01 -14.95 4.20
C ARG A 21 -1.01 -14.99 5.36
N SER A 22 -1.07 -16.04 6.18
CA SER A 22 -0.18 -16.23 7.33
C SER A 22 1.30 -16.36 6.91
N SER A 23 1.58 -16.92 5.73
CA SER A 23 2.95 -16.94 5.17
C SER A 23 3.43 -15.53 4.82
N ALA A 24 2.61 -14.77 4.09
CA ALA A 24 2.92 -13.38 3.75
C ALA A 24 3.09 -12.50 5.00
N VAL A 25 2.21 -12.66 6.00
CA VAL A 25 2.28 -11.98 7.30
C VAL A 25 3.56 -12.33 8.06
N ARG A 26 3.94 -13.61 8.13
CA ARG A 26 5.21 -14.01 8.76
C ARG A 26 6.41 -13.32 8.09
N ARG A 27 6.45 -13.31 6.76
CA ARG A 27 7.50 -12.63 5.99
C ARG A 27 7.51 -11.12 6.28
N MET A 28 6.35 -10.49 6.42
CA MET A 28 6.27 -9.07 6.80
C MET A 28 6.77 -8.82 8.23
N ILE A 29 6.48 -9.71 9.18
CA ILE A 29 6.98 -9.64 10.55
C ILE A 29 8.51 -9.77 10.59
N GLU A 30 9.09 -10.74 9.87
CA GLU A 30 10.56 -10.89 9.77
C GLU A 30 11.24 -9.62 9.23
N LEU A 31 10.62 -8.96 8.26
CA LEU A 31 11.10 -7.68 7.74
C LEU A 31 10.93 -6.59 8.81
N MET A 32 9.80 -6.53 9.52
CA MET A 32 9.56 -5.57 10.60
C MET A 32 10.57 -5.73 11.76
N GLU A 33 10.96 -6.94 12.12
CA GLU A 33 12.00 -7.22 13.11
C GLU A 33 13.36 -6.64 12.69
N GLN A 34 13.74 -6.80 11.41
CA GLN A 34 14.95 -6.17 10.86
C GLN A 34 14.85 -4.64 10.86
N ALA A 35 13.66 -4.09 10.65
CA ALA A 35 13.39 -2.66 10.75
C ALA A 35 13.62 -2.15 12.18
N HIS A 36 13.10 -2.89 13.15
CA HIS A 36 13.19 -2.57 14.56
C HIS A 36 14.63 -2.49 15.04
N GLN A 37 15.47 -3.46 14.66
CA GLN A 37 16.91 -3.44 14.93
C GLN A 37 17.62 -2.19 14.37
N LYS A 38 17.08 -1.61 13.30
CA LYS A 38 17.58 -0.39 12.65
C LYS A 38 16.90 0.89 13.14
N LYS A 39 16.08 0.82 14.20
CA LYS A 39 15.35 1.95 14.79
C LYS A 39 14.42 2.64 13.78
N VAL A 40 13.84 1.86 12.86
CA VAL A 40 12.77 2.34 11.98
C VAL A 40 11.51 2.57 12.82
N GLU A 41 10.82 3.68 12.55
CA GLU A 41 9.61 4.09 13.25
C GLU A 41 8.35 3.88 12.39
N LEU A 42 8.51 3.87 11.06
CA LEU A 42 7.45 3.60 10.09
C LEU A 42 7.96 2.73 8.93
N ILE A 43 7.30 1.61 8.68
CA ILE A 43 7.63 0.64 7.64
C ILE A 43 6.55 0.60 6.54
N VAL A 44 6.95 0.60 5.27
CA VAL A 44 6.02 0.60 4.12
C VAL A 44 6.05 -0.75 3.41
N PHE A 45 4.91 -1.45 3.39
CA PHE A 45 4.70 -2.68 2.63
C PHE A 45 4.11 -2.40 1.23
N PRO A 46 4.18 -3.38 0.30
CA PRO A 46 3.62 -3.23 -1.05
C PRO A 46 2.09 -3.10 -1.11
N GLU A 47 1.60 -2.84 -2.32
CA GLU A 47 0.19 -3.00 -2.69
C GLU A 47 -0.20 -4.48 -2.69
N LEU A 48 -1.44 -4.81 -2.29
CA LEU A 48 -1.97 -6.18 -2.24
C LEU A 48 -0.98 -7.17 -1.58
N ALA A 49 -0.38 -6.78 -0.46
CA ALA A 49 0.75 -7.48 0.15
C ALA A 49 0.38 -8.80 0.88
N LEU A 50 -0.91 -9.12 0.97
CA LEU A 50 -1.41 -10.34 1.62
C LEU A 50 -1.59 -11.51 0.65
N THR A 51 -1.61 -11.23 -0.65
CA THR A 51 -1.93 -12.20 -1.68
C THR A 51 -1.02 -12.03 -2.89
N THR A 52 -1.08 -12.99 -3.80
CA THR A 52 -0.60 -12.78 -5.15
C THR A 52 -1.36 -11.63 -5.85
N PHE A 53 -0.76 -10.97 -6.84
CA PHE A 53 -1.46 -10.01 -7.72
C PHE A 53 -2.49 -10.73 -8.62
N PHE A 54 -3.66 -11.04 -8.06
CA PHE A 54 -4.75 -11.76 -8.71
C PHE A 54 -5.42 -11.05 -9.91
N PRO A 55 -5.35 -9.71 -10.10
CA PRO A 55 -5.86 -9.07 -11.32
C PRO A 55 -5.20 -9.54 -12.62
N ARG A 56 -4.17 -10.39 -12.55
CA ARG A 56 -3.55 -11.01 -13.73
C ARG A 56 -4.33 -12.17 -14.35
N TRP A 57 -5.32 -12.70 -13.65
CA TRP A 57 -6.17 -13.79 -14.11
C TRP A 57 -7.58 -13.30 -14.35
N TYR A 58 -8.23 -13.90 -15.35
CA TYR A 58 -9.68 -13.80 -15.50
C TYR A 58 -10.34 -14.86 -14.62
N LEU A 59 -10.80 -14.43 -13.45
CA LEU A 59 -11.55 -15.22 -12.48
C LEU A 59 -13.04 -15.16 -12.81
N GLU A 60 -13.62 -16.31 -13.14
CA GLU A 60 -15.05 -16.46 -13.47
C GLU A 60 -15.88 -16.80 -12.23
N ASP A 61 -15.32 -17.59 -11.31
CA ASP A 61 -15.97 -17.96 -10.05
C ASP A 61 -15.91 -16.79 -9.04
N PRO A 62 -17.06 -16.22 -8.63
CA PRO A 62 -17.09 -15.18 -7.61
C PRO A 62 -16.48 -15.62 -6.28
N ALA A 63 -16.63 -16.89 -5.89
CA ALA A 63 -16.08 -17.39 -4.63
C ALA A 63 -14.54 -17.40 -4.66
N GLU A 64 -13.96 -17.77 -5.79
CA GLU A 64 -12.50 -17.71 -5.99
C GLU A 64 -11.98 -16.27 -5.95
N LEU A 65 -12.69 -15.32 -6.59
CA LEU A 65 -12.33 -13.90 -6.54
C LEU A 65 -12.38 -13.39 -5.09
N GLU A 66 -13.47 -13.65 -4.39
CA GLU A 66 -13.69 -13.17 -3.02
C GLU A 66 -12.64 -13.72 -2.04
N ALA A 67 -12.08 -14.91 -2.29
CA ALA A 67 -11.02 -15.48 -1.46
C ALA A 67 -9.74 -14.62 -1.42
N PHE A 68 -9.54 -13.68 -2.35
CA PHE A 68 -8.42 -12.73 -2.35
C PHE A 68 -8.67 -11.45 -1.53
N PHE A 69 -9.90 -11.22 -1.05
CA PHE A 69 -10.27 -10.03 -0.31
C PHE A 69 -10.28 -10.25 1.21
N GLU A 70 -10.06 -9.17 1.95
CA GLU A 70 -10.25 -9.11 3.40
C GLU A 70 -11.61 -8.46 3.69
N THR A 71 -12.45 -9.15 4.45
CA THR A 71 -13.74 -8.64 4.94
C THR A 71 -13.62 -7.86 6.25
N GLU A 72 -12.50 -8.04 6.95
CA GLU A 72 -12.18 -7.38 8.21
C GLU A 72 -10.67 -7.07 8.24
N MET A 73 -10.30 -5.97 8.90
CA MET A 73 -8.92 -5.53 9.04
C MET A 73 -8.70 -4.84 10.40
N PRO A 74 -7.86 -5.39 11.30
CA PRO A 74 -7.23 -6.71 11.20
C PRO A 74 -8.25 -7.86 11.23
N ASN A 75 -7.82 -9.05 10.84
CA ASN A 75 -8.54 -10.31 11.01
C ASN A 75 -7.58 -11.35 11.62
N GLN A 76 -8.04 -12.58 11.84
CA GLN A 76 -7.21 -13.64 12.45
C GLN A 76 -5.85 -13.85 11.77
N ALA A 77 -5.78 -13.72 10.44
CA ALA A 77 -4.55 -13.91 9.69
C ALA A 77 -3.60 -12.70 9.79
N THR A 78 -4.14 -11.48 9.89
CA THR A 78 -3.36 -10.23 9.91
C THR A 78 -3.08 -9.70 11.33
N GLN A 79 -3.83 -10.13 12.34
CA GLN A 79 -3.64 -9.74 13.74
C GLN A 79 -2.20 -9.91 14.24
N PRO A 80 -1.46 -10.99 13.92
CA PRO A 80 -0.07 -11.13 14.34
C PRO A 80 0.85 -10.00 13.86
N LEU A 81 0.56 -9.38 12.71
CA LEU A 81 1.31 -8.23 12.20
C LEU A 81 1.07 -6.98 13.07
N PHE A 82 -0.18 -6.75 13.47
CA PHE A 82 -0.58 -5.64 14.33
C PHE A 82 0.03 -5.78 15.72
N ASP A 83 -0.02 -6.99 16.28
CA ASP A 83 0.58 -7.29 17.59
C ASP A 83 2.10 -7.12 17.58
N ALA A 84 2.76 -7.55 16.49
CA ALA A 84 4.20 -7.36 16.30
C ALA A 84 4.56 -5.86 16.20
N ALA A 85 3.79 -5.09 15.42
CA ALA A 85 3.95 -3.65 15.27
C ALA A 85 3.83 -2.93 16.63
N ALA A 86 2.79 -3.23 17.40
CA ALA A 86 2.57 -2.67 18.73
C ALA A 86 3.71 -3.04 19.70
N ARG A 87 4.13 -4.32 19.72
CA ARG A 87 5.23 -4.79 20.56
C ARG A 87 6.55 -4.08 20.24
N MET A 88 6.80 -3.77 18.97
CA MET A 88 8.03 -3.12 18.52
C MET A 88 7.97 -1.59 18.51
N GLY A 89 6.78 -1.01 18.71
CA GLY A 89 6.55 0.43 18.61
C GLY A 89 6.72 0.99 17.19
N ILE A 90 6.42 0.19 16.15
CA ILE A 90 6.64 0.54 14.75
C ILE A 90 5.29 0.68 14.06
N GLY A 91 5.03 1.85 13.47
CA GLY A 91 3.86 2.00 12.60
C GLY A 91 4.11 1.40 11.22
N PHE A 92 3.04 1.08 10.49
CA PHE A 92 3.19 0.51 9.16
C PHE A 92 2.11 0.95 8.17
N TYR A 93 2.48 0.91 6.89
CA TYR A 93 1.57 1.02 5.76
C TYR A 93 1.37 -0.37 5.16
N LEU A 94 0.11 -0.79 4.96
CA LEU A 94 -0.24 -2.10 4.39
C LEU A 94 -1.27 -1.94 3.27
N GLY A 95 -0.97 -2.46 2.08
CA GLY A 95 -1.92 -2.58 0.98
C GLY A 95 -2.60 -3.96 0.95
N TYR A 96 -3.91 -3.99 0.71
CA TYR A 96 -4.72 -5.21 0.63
C TYR A 96 -5.99 -5.00 -0.23
N ALA A 97 -6.66 -6.08 -0.61
CA ALA A 97 -7.95 -6.02 -1.28
C ALA A 97 -9.05 -6.00 -0.22
N GLU A 98 -9.85 -4.93 -0.17
CA GLU A 98 -10.92 -4.72 0.81
C GLU A 98 -12.27 -5.11 0.21
N LEU A 99 -13.00 -5.98 0.89
CA LEU A 99 -14.40 -6.25 0.61
C LEU A 99 -15.22 -5.73 1.80
N CYS A 100 -16.02 -4.69 1.58
CA CYS A 100 -16.82 -4.09 2.65
C CYS A 100 -18.29 -3.97 2.25
N VAL A 101 -19.16 -3.81 3.25
CA VAL A 101 -20.58 -3.50 3.03
C VAL A 101 -20.86 -2.09 3.52
N GLU A 102 -21.20 -1.17 2.62
CA GLU A 102 -21.54 0.23 2.92
C GLU A 102 -22.95 0.49 2.38
N ASN A 103 -23.84 1.05 3.20
CA ASN A 103 -25.24 1.31 2.82
C ASN A 103 -26.00 0.08 2.26
N GLY A 104 -25.68 -1.12 2.75
CA GLY A 104 -26.26 -2.38 2.30
C GLY A 104 -25.74 -2.88 0.94
N GLN A 105 -24.76 -2.19 0.34
CA GLN A 105 -24.12 -2.58 -0.91
C GLN A 105 -22.71 -3.12 -0.65
N ARG A 106 -22.35 -4.18 -1.37
CA ARG A 106 -21.01 -4.76 -1.32
C ARG A 106 -20.09 -3.94 -2.21
N HIS A 107 -18.93 -3.57 -1.68
CA HIS A 107 -17.92 -2.82 -2.41
C HIS A 107 -16.55 -3.50 -2.36
N GLN A 108 -15.84 -3.43 -3.49
CA GLN A 108 -14.51 -4.01 -3.65
C GLN A 108 -13.48 -2.91 -3.92
N PHE A 109 -12.50 -2.74 -3.04
CA PHE A 109 -11.49 -1.69 -3.18
C PHE A 109 -10.07 -2.25 -3.12
N ASN A 110 -9.17 -1.64 -3.89
CA ASN A 110 -7.74 -1.77 -3.67
C ASN A 110 -7.35 -0.73 -2.61
N THR A 111 -7.02 -1.19 -1.42
CA THR A 111 -6.98 -0.36 -0.21
C THR A 111 -5.60 -0.37 0.41
N SER A 112 -5.22 0.75 1.03
CA SER A 112 -4.10 0.81 1.95
C SER A 112 -4.50 1.43 3.27
N ILE A 113 -3.99 0.88 4.36
CA ILE A 113 -4.14 1.44 5.70
C ILE A 113 -2.80 1.95 6.23
N LEU A 114 -2.90 2.91 7.13
CA LEU A 114 -1.79 3.40 7.96
C LEU A 114 -2.10 3.03 9.41
N VAL A 115 -1.13 2.38 10.05
CA VAL A 115 -1.20 1.91 11.43
C VAL A 115 -0.10 2.59 12.23
N ASP A 116 -0.42 3.04 13.44
CA ASP A 116 0.54 3.67 14.34
C ASP A 116 1.38 2.64 15.14
N GLY A 117 2.33 3.13 15.93
CA GLY A 117 3.20 2.28 16.75
C GLY A 117 2.48 1.57 17.90
N ASN A 118 1.20 1.86 18.16
CA ASN A 118 0.37 1.15 19.13
C ASN A 118 -0.46 0.03 18.46
N GLY A 119 -0.33 -0.16 17.15
CA GLY A 119 -1.15 -1.11 16.40
C GLY A 119 -2.55 -0.57 16.06
N THR A 120 -2.80 0.73 16.13
CA THR A 120 -4.11 1.33 15.81
C THR A 120 -4.16 1.81 14.37
N ILE A 121 -5.22 1.47 13.62
CA ILE A 121 -5.45 2.03 12.29
C ILE A 121 -5.80 3.52 12.42
N ILE A 122 -4.93 4.39 11.91
CA ILE A 122 -5.10 5.84 11.96
C ILE A 122 -5.51 6.45 10.62
N GLY A 123 -5.51 5.64 9.56
CA GLY A 123 -5.91 6.11 8.24
C GLY A 123 -6.19 4.99 7.26
N LYS A 124 -7.06 5.28 6.29
CA LYS A 124 -7.38 4.42 5.15
C LYS A 124 -7.37 5.24 3.87
N TYR A 125 -6.91 4.62 2.78
CA TYR A 125 -6.95 5.15 1.43
C TYR A 125 -7.43 4.05 0.48
N ARG A 126 -8.33 4.37 -0.43
CA ARG A 126 -8.83 3.48 -1.50
C ARG A 126 -8.36 4.03 -2.83
N LYS A 127 -7.76 3.15 -3.65
CA LYS A 127 -7.09 3.50 -4.91
C LYS A 127 -8.02 4.23 -5.86
N ILE A 128 -7.56 5.33 -6.43
CA ILE A 128 -8.37 6.16 -7.34
C ILE A 128 -8.08 5.78 -8.79
N HIS A 129 -6.81 5.70 -9.20
CA HIS A 129 -6.48 5.48 -10.60
C HIS A 129 -6.32 4.00 -10.93
N LEU A 130 -7.43 3.28 -11.10
CA LEU A 130 -7.43 1.86 -11.51
C LEU A 130 -6.83 1.70 -12.93
N PRO A 131 -5.65 1.05 -13.07
CA PRO A 131 -5.05 0.79 -14.38
C PRO A 131 -5.70 -0.42 -15.06
N GLY A 132 -5.29 -0.68 -16.30
CA GLY A 132 -5.72 -1.88 -17.02
C GLY A 132 -7.12 -1.77 -17.64
N HIS A 133 -7.82 -2.90 -17.70
CA HIS A 133 -9.06 -3.10 -18.46
C HIS A 133 -10.10 -3.88 -17.63
N SER A 134 -11.37 -3.91 -18.08
CA SER A 134 -12.49 -4.56 -17.37
C SER A 134 -12.90 -5.91 -17.96
N GLU A 135 -12.67 -6.11 -19.26
CA GLU A 135 -13.03 -7.33 -19.97
C GLU A 135 -11.81 -8.23 -20.18
N HIS A 136 -12.07 -9.51 -20.41
CA HIS A 136 -11.03 -10.47 -20.77
C HIS A 136 -10.45 -10.11 -22.14
N GLU A 137 -9.13 -9.95 -22.21
CA GLU A 137 -8.38 -9.65 -23.44
C GLU A 137 -7.42 -10.82 -23.74
N PRO A 138 -7.86 -11.86 -24.49
CA PRO A 138 -7.11 -13.11 -24.68
C PRO A 138 -5.75 -12.95 -25.36
N GLU A 139 -5.57 -11.87 -26.11
CA GLU A 139 -4.32 -11.55 -26.81
C GLU A 139 -3.21 -11.08 -25.87
N ARG A 140 -3.54 -10.71 -24.62
CA ARG A 140 -2.54 -10.33 -23.63
C ARG A 140 -1.87 -11.55 -23.03
N PRO A 141 -0.53 -11.54 -22.83
CA PRO A 141 0.18 -12.64 -22.18
C PRO A 141 -0.23 -12.84 -20.71
N PHE A 142 -0.80 -11.81 -20.10
CA PHE A 142 -1.43 -11.85 -18.78
C PHE A 142 -2.43 -10.68 -18.71
N GLN A 143 -3.46 -10.81 -17.87
CA GLN A 143 -4.50 -9.79 -17.75
C GLN A 143 -4.06 -8.64 -16.82
N HIS A 144 -4.77 -7.51 -16.84
CA HIS A 144 -4.63 -6.46 -15.80
C HIS A 144 -6.01 -5.94 -15.43
N LEU A 145 -6.80 -6.78 -14.78
CA LEU A 145 -8.24 -6.62 -14.56
C LEU A 145 -8.60 -5.81 -13.32
N GLU A 146 -7.80 -4.79 -12.97
CA GLU A 146 -8.11 -3.96 -11.80
C GLU A 146 -9.44 -3.20 -11.96
N LYS A 147 -9.79 -2.78 -13.19
CA LYS A 147 -11.09 -2.14 -13.46
C LYS A 147 -12.27 -3.11 -13.42
N ARG A 148 -12.01 -4.43 -13.43
CA ARG A 148 -13.02 -5.47 -13.28
C ARG A 148 -13.30 -5.76 -11.80
N TYR A 149 -12.23 -5.85 -11.01
CA TYR A 149 -12.29 -6.36 -9.64
C TYR A 149 -12.32 -5.29 -8.55
N PHE A 150 -12.13 -4.03 -8.91
CA PHE A 150 -12.16 -2.94 -7.94
C PHE A 150 -12.99 -1.78 -8.44
N GLU A 151 -13.58 -1.08 -7.50
CA GLU A 151 -14.23 0.22 -7.68
C GLU A 151 -13.24 1.35 -7.42
N THR A 152 -13.52 2.51 -8.03
CA THR A 152 -12.76 3.74 -7.76
C THR A 152 -12.95 4.15 -6.31
N GLY A 153 -11.85 4.39 -5.60
CA GLY A 153 -11.87 4.75 -4.19
C GLY A 153 -12.66 6.04 -3.89
N ASN A 154 -13.40 6.01 -2.79
CA ASN A 154 -14.33 7.07 -2.37
C ASN A 154 -13.78 7.99 -1.26
N LEU A 155 -12.52 7.85 -0.86
CA LEU A 155 -11.90 8.61 0.25
C LEU A 155 -11.07 9.81 -0.21
N GLY A 156 -10.92 10.03 -1.52
CA GLY A 156 -10.01 11.03 -2.07
C GLY A 156 -8.55 10.74 -1.72
N PHE A 157 -7.70 11.78 -1.68
CA PHE A 157 -6.31 11.69 -1.21
C PHE A 157 -6.17 12.34 0.18
N PRO A 158 -6.46 11.61 1.29
CA PRO A 158 -6.37 12.15 2.65
C PRO A 158 -4.92 12.28 3.14
N THR A 159 -4.73 13.11 4.16
CA THR A 159 -3.47 13.21 4.91
C THR A 159 -3.74 13.02 6.40
N PHE A 160 -2.79 12.39 7.09
CA PHE A 160 -2.89 12.02 8.50
C PHE A 160 -1.72 12.67 9.26
N ASP A 161 -1.99 13.31 10.40
CA ASP A 161 -0.93 13.81 11.28
C ASP A 161 -0.57 12.70 12.29
N ALA A 162 0.61 12.08 12.13
CA ALA A 162 1.10 10.99 12.98
C ALA A 162 2.63 10.90 12.96
N MET A 163 3.23 10.33 14.01
CA MET A 163 4.70 10.17 14.15
C MET A 163 5.46 11.50 13.95
N ASP A 164 4.88 12.58 14.47
CA ASP A 164 5.37 13.94 14.27
C ASP A 164 5.67 14.25 12.79
N ALA A 165 4.76 13.81 11.90
CA ALA A 165 4.78 14.03 10.46
C ALA A 165 3.37 14.17 9.88
N ARG A 166 3.22 14.86 8.74
CA ARG A 166 2.00 14.75 7.91
C ARG A 166 2.19 13.70 6.82
N LEU A 167 1.45 12.61 6.92
CA LEU A 167 1.58 11.42 6.10
C LEU A 167 0.45 11.36 5.06
N GLY A 168 0.77 10.95 3.84
CA GLY A 168 -0.19 10.70 2.76
C GLY A 168 0.02 9.32 2.17
N MET A 169 -1.05 8.77 1.60
CA MET A 169 -1.04 7.45 0.96
C MET A 169 -1.44 7.57 -0.51
N CYS A 170 -0.80 6.78 -1.37
CA CYS A 170 -1.35 6.44 -2.68
C CYS A 170 -0.91 5.02 -3.09
N LEU A 171 -1.53 4.45 -4.11
CA LEU A 171 -1.31 3.07 -4.53
C LEU A 171 -0.91 2.99 -6.00
N CYS A 172 0.22 2.33 -6.24
CA CYS A 172 0.66 1.91 -7.55
C CYS A 172 0.50 2.96 -8.64
N ASN A 173 -0.49 2.81 -9.52
CA ASN A 173 -0.68 3.66 -10.69
C ASN A 173 -0.92 5.13 -10.31
N ASP A 174 -1.42 5.43 -9.11
CA ASP A 174 -1.57 6.81 -8.61
C ASP A 174 -0.26 7.60 -8.68
N ARG A 175 0.89 6.94 -8.47
CA ARG A 175 2.22 7.60 -8.54
C ARG A 175 2.59 8.13 -9.92
N ARG A 176 1.81 7.80 -10.95
CA ARG A 176 2.02 8.29 -12.32
C ARG A 176 1.23 9.57 -12.61
N TRP A 177 0.33 9.96 -11.72
CA TRP A 177 -0.54 11.13 -11.88
C TRP A 177 0.00 12.28 -11.03
N PRO A 178 0.40 13.41 -11.64
CA PRO A 178 0.88 14.57 -10.88
C PRO A 178 -0.19 15.12 -9.93
N GLU A 179 -1.47 14.95 -10.25
CA GLU A 179 -2.63 15.32 -9.44
C GLU A 179 -2.58 14.65 -8.07
N THR A 180 -2.17 13.38 -7.98
CA THR A 180 -2.02 12.67 -6.70
C THR A 180 -1.10 13.44 -5.76
N PHE A 181 0.09 13.80 -6.24
CA PHE A 181 1.06 14.53 -5.41
C PHE A 181 0.67 15.98 -5.20
N ARG A 182 0.02 16.62 -6.18
CA ARG A 182 -0.46 18.00 -6.04
C ARG A 182 -1.54 18.08 -4.96
N LEU A 183 -2.53 17.18 -4.97
CA LEU A 183 -3.62 17.16 -3.99
C LEU A 183 -3.11 16.88 -2.58
N LEU A 184 -2.19 15.92 -2.41
CA LEU A 184 -1.54 15.68 -1.12
C LEU A 184 -0.66 16.88 -0.70
N GLY A 185 0.07 17.48 -1.64
CA GLY A 185 0.91 18.66 -1.42
C GLY A 185 0.11 19.89 -0.97
N LEU A 186 -1.05 20.14 -1.56
CA LEU A 186 -1.97 21.21 -1.14
C LEU A 186 -2.50 21.01 0.28
N LYS A 187 -2.58 19.76 0.75
CA LYS A 187 -2.91 19.40 2.14
C LYS A 187 -1.69 19.46 3.08
N GLY A 188 -0.54 19.90 2.58
CA GLY A 188 0.69 20.06 3.35
C GLY A 188 1.38 18.73 3.69
N VAL A 189 1.21 17.70 2.85
CA VAL A 189 1.85 16.40 3.07
C VAL A 189 3.36 16.57 3.22
N GLU A 190 3.93 15.88 4.20
CA GLU A 190 5.36 15.80 4.36
C GLU A 190 5.87 14.52 3.70
N ILE A 191 5.28 13.36 3.98
CA ILE A 191 5.72 12.06 3.46
C ILE A 191 4.57 11.38 2.71
N VAL A 192 4.84 10.86 1.51
CA VAL A 192 3.89 10.05 0.72
C VAL A 192 4.39 8.61 0.65
N MET A 193 3.58 7.68 1.12
CA MET A 193 3.85 6.23 1.12
C MET A 193 3.16 5.57 -0.07
N VAL A 194 3.89 4.70 -0.78
CA VAL A 194 3.41 4.06 -2.01
C VAL A 194 3.84 2.60 -2.11
N GLY A 195 2.87 1.69 -1.97
CA GLY A 195 3.02 0.29 -2.37
C GLY A 195 2.63 0.07 -3.84
N TYR A 196 3.29 -0.85 -4.56
CA TYR A 196 2.89 -1.15 -5.94
C TYR A 196 3.23 -2.54 -6.48
N ASN A 197 2.38 -3.01 -7.40
CA ASN A 197 2.64 -4.09 -8.34
C ASN A 197 2.71 -3.51 -9.76
N THR A 198 3.89 -3.49 -10.38
CA THR A 198 4.09 -3.06 -11.76
C THR A 198 4.72 -4.20 -12.56
N PRO A 199 3.95 -4.87 -13.42
CA PRO A 199 4.51 -5.81 -14.39
C PRO A 199 5.64 -5.14 -15.18
N VAL A 200 6.78 -5.84 -15.32
CA VAL A 200 7.95 -5.31 -16.05
C VAL A 200 7.64 -5.14 -17.54
N HIS A 201 6.82 -6.02 -18.09
CA HIS A 201 6.39 -5.97 -19.48
C HIS A 201 4.90 -5.63 -19.53
N TYR A 202 4.56 -4.35 -19.68
CA TYR A 202 3.19 -3.93 -19.98
C TYR A 202 3.12 -3.48 -21.45
N PRO A 203 2.59 -4.30 -22.37
CA PRO A 203 2.80 -4.13 -23.81
C PRO A 203 2.19 -2.85 -24.41
N LEU A 204 1.30 -2.16 -23.69
CA LEU A 204 0.54 -1.01 -24.22
C LEU A 204 0.63 0.27 -23.37
N ALA A 205 1.53 0.35 -22.38
CA ALA A 205 1.69 1.58 -21.60
C ALA A 205 2.58 2.56 -22.35
N PRO A 206 2.17 3.84 -22.52
CA PRO A 206 3.05 4.85 -23.10
C PRO A 206 4.36 4.96 -22.33
N LYS A 207 5.45 5.35 -22.99
CA LYS A 207 6.73 5.63 -22.33
C LYS A 207 6.55 6.85 -21.42
N TRP A 208 6.54 6.68 -20.11
CA TRP A 208 6.27 7.76 -19.15
C TRP A 208 7.54 8.30 -18.47
N ILE A 209 7.53 9.62 -18.23
CA ILE A 209 8.55 10.38 -17.52
C ILE A 209 8.49 10.03 -16.02
N THR A 210 9.65 9.71 -15.43
CA THR A 210 9.79 9.47 -13.99
C THR A 210 9.94 10.81 -13.26
N TYR A 211 8.88 11.27 -12.59
CA TYR A 211 8.94 12.49 -11.77
C TYR A 211 9.64 12.22 -10.43
N ARG A 212 10.68 13.01 -10.11
CA ARG A 212 11.41 12.95 -8.83
C ARG A 212 10.74 13.86 -7.78
N THR A 213 9.66 13.38 -7.18
CA THR A 213 9.28 13.75 -5.80
C THR A 213 9.85 12.68 -4.88
N PHE A 214 10.20 12.98 -3.62
CA PHE A 214 10.69 11.94 -2.70
C PHE A 214 9.55 11.00 -2.32
N ILE A 215 9.41 9.92 -3.10
CA ILE A 215 8.39 8.88 -2.97
C ILE A 215 9.06 7.67 -2.32
N ILE A 216 8.43 7.12 -1.29
CA ILE A 216 8.84 5.85 -0.71
C ILE A 216 8.16 4.74 -1.51
N ILE A 217 8.97 4.02 -2.31
CA ILE A 217 8.56 3.16 -3.43
C ILE A 217 8.86 1.69 -3.08
N CYS A 218 7.84 0.82 -3.03
CA CYS A 218 7.99 -0.61 -2.72
C CYS A 218 7.34 -1.55 -3.77
N HIS A 219 8.09 -2.54 -4.31
CA HIS A 219 7.64 -3.46 -5.39
C HIS A 219 7.99 -4.94 -5.22
N PHE A 220 7.20 -5.85 -5.76
CA PHE A 220 7.59 -7.26 -5.90
C PHE A 220 8.68 -7.50 -6.95
N ARG A 221 9.84 -8.08 -6.58
CA ARG A 221 10.89 -8.51 -7.53
C ARG A 221 11.21 -9.99 -7.34
N ARG A 222 11.43 -10.74 -8.44
CA ARG A 222 12.00 -12.10 -8.40
C ARG A 222 13.41 -12.03 -7.81
N GLY A 223 13.63 -12.71 -6.68
CA GLY A 223 14.91 -12.78 -5.96
C GLY A 223 15.08 -11.69 -4.89
N LEU A 224 15.24 -12.14 -3.64
CA LEU A 224 15.59 -11.42 -2.41
C LEU A 224 14.77 -10.15 -2.08
N SER A 225 14.05 -10.18 -0.95
CA SER A 225 13.49 -9.00 -0.29
C SER A 225 14.59 -7.94 -0.10
N LYS A 226 14.47 -6.77 -0.74
CA LYS A 226 15.44 -5.66 -0.62
C LYS A 226 14.92 -4.57 0.30
N TRP A 227 15.78 -4.12 1.21
CA TRP A 227 15.49 -3.10 2.20
C TRP A 227 16.15 -1.77 1.84
N HIS A 228 15.40 -0.66 1.97
CA HIS A 228 15.96 0.69 1.91
C HIS A 228 15.58 1.44 3.19
N VAL A 229 16.59 1.99 3.89
CA VAL A 229 16.38 2.87 5.04
C VAL A 229 16.63 4.30 4.58
N GLY A 230 15.63 5.15 4.75
CA GLY A 230 15.71 6.59 4.45
C GLY A 230 15.54 7.39 5.73
N ARG A 231 16.40 8.40 5.94
CA ARG A 231 16.25 9.36 7.05
C ARG A 231 15.77 10.70 6.49
N ARG A 232 14.66 11.24 7.02
CA ARG A 232 14.13 12.54 6.57
C ARG A 232 14.11 13.55 7.69
N ARG A 233 14.48 14.78 7.35
CA ARG A 233 14.39 15.98 8.19
C ARG A 233 13.17 16.78 7.75
N CYS A 234 12.13 16.87 8.58
CA CYS A 234 10.96 17.73 8.30
C CYS A 234 11.23 19.15 8.81
N GLN A 235 10.98 20.18 7.99
CA GLN A 235 11.14 21.59 8.39
C GLN A 235 9.95 22.01 9.27
N GLY A 236 10.21 22.77 10.34
CA GLY A 236 9.23 23.04 11.40
C GLY A 236 8.01 23.85 10.94
N ARG A 237 6.82 23.44 11.42
CA ARG A 237 5.60 24.25 11.34
C ARG A 237 5.74 25.48 12.24
N LYS A 238 5.90 26.68 11.65
CA LYS A 238 5.57 27.91 12.38
C LYS A 238 4.05 27.95 12.51
N GLY A 239 3.55 27.89 13.75
CA GLY A 239 2.12 27.95 14.04
C GLY A 239 1.50 29.19 13.40
N ARG A 240 0.48 28.98 12.56
CA ARG A 240 -0.49 30.03 12.27
C ARG A 240 -1.36 30.18 13.51
N ARG A 241 -1.10 31.22 14.30
CA ARG A 241 -2.12 31.79 15.16
C ARG A 241 -3.18 32.39 14.23
N LEU A 242 -4.39 31.86 14.29
CA LEU A 242 -5.59 32.66 14.05
C LEU A 242 -5.90 33.40 15.35
#